data_AF-A0A918WGX9-F1
#
_entry.id   AF-A0A918WGX9-F1
#
_cell.length_a   1.000
_cell.length_b   1.000
_cell.length_c   1.000
_cell.angle_alpha   90.00
_cell.angle_beta   90.00
_cell.angle_gamma   90.00
#
_symmetry.space_group_name_H-M   'P 1'
#
loop_
_entity.id
_entity.type
_entity.pdbx_description
1 polymer ?
#
loop_
_entity_poly.entity_id
_entity_poly.type
_entity_poly.pdbx_seq_one_letter_code
_entity_poly.pdbx_strand_id
1 'polypeptide(L)' 'MFLTDMQIAERYSVTRVTIWRWRKVDPTFPQPFNLSPGCVRWRLTDIEKWEAAKAGGEVA' A
#
# COMPACT_ATOMS: atom_id res chain seq x y z
N MET A 1 4.89 5.69 11.16
CA MET A 1 5.29 4.27 11.00
C MET A 1 5.49 3.96 9.52
N PHE A 2 6.45 3.10 9.18
CA PHE A 2 6.73 2.67 7.81
C PHE A 2 6.50 1.17 7.66
N LEU A 3 5.96 0.76 6.50
CA LEU A 3 5.60 -0.63 6.21
C LEU A 3 6.50 -1.23 5.12
N THR A 4 6.80 -2.52 5.24
CA THR A 4 7.33 -3.35 4.15
C THR A 4 6.19 -3.80 3.22
N ASP A 5 6.55 -4.29 2.02
CA ASP A 5 5.60 -4.94 1.13
C ASP A 5 4.94 -6.17 1.78
N MET A 6 5.69 -6.92 2.61
CA MET A 6 5.17 -8.05 3.37
C MET A 6 4.13 -7.64 4.43
N GLN A 7 4.35 -6.54 5.17
CA GLN A 7 3.39 -6.06 6.17
C GLN A 7 2.10 -5.57 5.53
N ILE A 8 2.19 -4.91 4.37
CA ILE A 8 1.01 -4.52 3.60
C ILE A 8 0.30 -5.78 3.08
N ALA A 9 1.05 -6.76 2.59
CA ALA A 9 0.50 -8.03 2.10
C ALA A 9 -0.26 -8.78 3.20
N GLU A 10 0.30 -8.85 4.41
CA GLU A 10 -0.34 -9.43 5.59
C GLU A 10 -1.63 -8.70 5.97
N ARG A 11 -1.61 -7.36 5.98
CA ARG A 11 -2.79 -6.52 6.28
C ARG A 11 -4.00 -6.86 5.40
N TYR A 12 -3.78 -7.21 4.13
CA TYR A 12 -4.86 -7.59 3.19
C TYR A 12 -4.97 -9.10 2.95
N SER A 13 -4.22 -9.94 3.66
CA SER A 13 -4.16 -11.39 3.41
C SER A 13 -3.85 -11.77 1.96
N VAL A 14 -2.92 -11.04 1.33
CA VAL A 14 -2.47 -11.28 -0.05
C VAL A 14 -0.98 -11.61 -0.11
N THR A 15 -0.48 -11.97 -1.29
CA THR A 15 0.97 -12.18 -1.50
C THR A 15 1.71 -10.85 -1.67
N ARG A 16 3.01 -10.80 -1.34
CA ARG A 16 3.86 -9.62 -1.64
C ARG A 16 3.81 -9.21 -3.11
N VAL A 17 3.69 -10.19 -4.02
CA VAL A 17 3.62 -9.94 -5.47
C VAL A 17 2.37 -9.14 -5.83
N THR A 18 1.26 -9.36 -5.11
CA THR A 18 0.02 -8.62 -5.29
C THR A 18 0.20 -7.13 -4.98
N ILE A 19 0.95 -6.77 -3.95
CA ILE A 19 1.25 -5.37 -3.60
C ILE A 19 2.02 -4.67 -4.73
N TRP A 20 3.05 -5.34 -5.27
CA TRP A 20 3.80 -4.82 -6.42
C TRP A 20 2.96 -4.74 -7.69
N ARG A 21 1.96 -5.63 -7.86
CA ARG A 21 0.97 -5.57 -8.95
C ARG A 21 0.03 -4.38 -8.76
N TRP A 22 -0.53 -4.16 -7.58
CA TRP A 22 -1.40 -3.01 -7.28
C TRP A 22 -0.73 -1.69 -7.64
N ARG A 23 0.53 -1.48 -7.23
CA ARG A 23 1.31 -0.30 -7.65
C ARG A 23 1.40 -0.10 -9.17
N LYS A 24 1.37 -1.19 -9.95
CA LYS A 24 1.44 -1.11 -11.43
C LYS A 24 0.08 -0.85 -12.07
N VAL A 25 -1.01 -1.40 -11.50
CA VAL A 25 -2.34 -1.41 -12.13
C VAL A 25 -3.29 -0.36 -11.56
N ASP A 26 -3.10 0.03 -10.30
CA ASP A 26 -3.89 1.05 -9.62
C ASP A 26 -3.00 2.29 -9.40
N PRO A 27 -3.18 3.36 -10.19
CA PRO A 27 -2.40 4.58 -10.04
C PRO A 27 -2.67 5.31 -8.72
N THR A 28 -3.76 4.98 -8.02
CA THR A 28 -4.10 5.56 -6.71
C THR A 28 -3.41 4.85 -5.55
N PHE A 29 -2.86 3.64 -5.78
CA PHE A 29 -2.16 2.91 -4.74
C PHE A 29 -0.87 3.65 -4.32
N PRO A 30 -0.58 3.79 -3.01
CA PRO A 30 0.57 4.55 -2.54
C PRO A 30 1.90 4.07 -3.13
N GLN A 31 2.70 5.02 -3.62
CA GLN A 31 4.04 4.74 -4.09
C GLN A 31 5.00 4.57 -2.91
N PRO A 32 5.89 3.57 -2.95
CA PRO A 32 6.91 3.48 -1.93
C PRO A 32 7.99 4.55 -2.12
N PHE A 33 8.79 4.74 -1.07
CA PHE A 33 9.99 5.56 -1.11
C PHE A 33 11.20 4.78 -0.56
N ASN A 34 12.40 5.19 -0.95
CA ASN A 34 13.64 4.62 -0.42
C ASN A 34 13.92 5.24 0.95
N LEU A 35 13.95 4.42 2.00
CA LEU A 35 14.36 4.84 3.36
C LEU A 35 15.89 4.80 3.51
N SER A 36 16.54 3.86 2.83
CA SER A 36 18.00 3.73 2.71
C SER A 36 18.34 2.91 1.45
N PRO A 37 19.61 2.78 1.03
CA PRO A 37 19.99 1.94 -0.10
C PRO A 37 19.45 0.52 0.05
N GLY A 38 18.62 0.07 -0.89
CA GLY A 38 17.98 -1.25 -0.88
C GLY A 38 16.77 -1.41 0.06
N CYS A 39 16.39 -0.37 0.81
CA CYS A 39 15.28 -0.42 1.76
C CYS A 39 14.09 0.42 1.26
N VAL A 40 13.15 -0.24 0.59
CA VAL A 40 11.93 0.38 0.06
C VAL A 40 10.80 0.25 1.09
N ARG A 41 10.07 1.34 1.37
CA ARG A 41 9.01 1.39 2.38
C ARG A 41 7.80 2.21 1.93
N TRP A 42 6.67 1.95 2.56
CA TRP A 42 5.46 2.76 2.45
C TRP A 42 5.18 3.50 3.76
N ARG A 43 4.57 4.68 3.67
CA ARG A 43 4.05 5.36 4.86
C ARG A 43 2.72 4.72 5.23
N LEU A 44 2.58 4.35 6.50
CA LEU A 44 1.31 3.81 7.02
C LEU A 44 0.14 4.77 6.74
N THR A 45 0.36 6.07 6.93
CA THR A 45 -0.65 7.11 6.71
C THR A 45 -1.15 7.19 5.26
N ASP A 46 -0.31 6.85 4.28
CA ASP A 46 -0.71 6.92 2.87
C ASP A 46 -1.53 5.68 2.50
N ILE A 47 -1.20 4.52 3.08
CA ILE A 47 -2.00 3.29 2.96
C ILE A 47 -3.39 3.52 3.57
N GLU A 48 -3.47 4.08 4.77
CA GLU A 48 -4.75 4.38 5.44
C GLU A 48 -5.60 5.39 4.67
N LYS A 49 -4.98 6.42 4.08
CA LYS A 49 -5.70 7.38 3.21
C LYS A 49 -6.26 6.70 1.96
N TRP A 50 -5.48 5.82 1.34
CA TRP A 50 -5.92 5.06 0.18
C TRP A 50 -7.09 4.12 0.53
N GLU A 51 -7.02 3.43 1.68
CA GLU A 51 -8.11 2.62 2.20
C GLU A 51 -9.38 3.43 2.42
N ALA A 52 -9.27 4.60 3.07
CA ALA A 52 -10.40 5.48 3.32
C ALA A 52 -11.05 5.96 2.01
N ALA A 53 -10.24 6.30 1.00
CA ALA A 53 -10.74 6.68 -0.31
C ALA A 53 -11.46 5.53 -1.04
N LYS A 54 -11.01 4.28 -0.85
CA LYS A 54 -11.67 3.08 -1.41
C LYS A 54 -12.95 2.69 -0.66
N ALA A 55 -12.98 2.88 0.67
CA ALA A 55 -14.16 2.63 1.49
C ALA A 55 -15.28 3.65 1.23
N GLY A 56 -14.97 4.81 0.63
CA GLY A 56 -15.93 5.82 0.18
C GLY A 56 -16.76 5.44 -1.06
N GLY A 57 -16.72 4.18 -1.51
CA GLY A 57 -17.72 3.63 -2.42
C GLY A 57 -19.04 3.39 -1.69
N GLU A 58 -19.88 4.43 -1.66
CA GLU A 58 -21.34 4.41 -1.47
C GLU A 58 -21.88 3.49 -0.36
N VAL A 59 -22.00 4.05 0.85
CA VAL A 59 -23.17 3.78 1.70
C VAL A 59 -24.24 4.80 1.35
N ALA A 60 -25.11 4.41 0.41
CA ALA A 60 -26.47 4.92 0.31
C ALA A 60 -27.39 4.13 1.27
#